data_AF-A0A699JYB0-F1
#
_entry.id   AF-A0A699JYB0-F1
#
_cell.length_a   1.000
_cell.length_b   1.000
_cell.length_c   1.000
_cell.angle_alpha   90.00
_cell.angle_beta   90.00
_cell.angle_gamma   90.00
#
_symmetry.space_group_name_H-M   'P 1'
#
loop_
_entity.id
_entity.type
_entity.pdbx_description
1 polymer ?
#
loop_
_entity_poly.entity_id
_entity_poly.type
_entity_poly.pdbx_seq_one_letter_code
_entity_poly.pdbx_strand_id
1 'polypeptide(L)'
;KGGFQSGTTKIGASRRLVAELEAMVGRGEEASPLEHIREIVARDSVFLADLENFWHAASTYLQDKMKFWFTRARTEDKGLVGVLRDLSFKIRITMHKSQRLIAELEVLGERGDADTALKAIREIVARDSTKLAVLEQLLAGTHVAIRLKEGYVADME
;
A
#
# COMPACT_ATOMS: atom_id res chain seq x y z
N LYS A 1 -29.22 15.67 -15.43
CA LYS A 1 -28.38 16.41 -14.45
C LYS A 1 -27.96 15.43 -13.36
N GLY A 2 -26.77 14.83 -13.48
CA GLY A 2 -26.16 13.99 -12.44
C GLY A 2 -24.71 14.46 -12.29
N GLY A 3 -24.37 14.97 -11.11
CA GLY A 3 -23.06 15.56 -10.83
C GLY A 3 -22.00 14.49 -10.64
N PHE A 4 -20.96 14.53 -11.46
CA PHE A 4 -19.74 13.74 -11.27
C PHE A 4 -18.75 14.61 -10.47
N GLN A 5 -18.83 14.54 -9.14
CA GLN A 5 -17.85 15.10 -8.22
C GLN A 5 -17.22 13.95 -7.41
N SER A 6 -16.15 13.32 -7.91
CA SER A 6 -15.21 12.55 -7.05
C SER A 6 -13.95 12.07 -7.80
N GLY A 7 -13.27 12.96 -8.54
CA GLY A 7 -11.93 12.68 -9.09
C GLY A 7 -10.79 13.27 -8.24
N THR A 8 -11.03 14.43 -7.64
CA THR A 8 -10.02 15.25 -6.96
C THR A 8 -9.67 14.78 -5.54
N THR A 9 -10.59 14.08 -4.87
CA THR A 9 -10.41 13.56 -3.50
C THR A 9 -9.46 12.36 -3.44
N LYS A 10 -9.45 11.50 -4.46
CA LYS A 10 -8.57 10.32 -4.49
C LYS A 10 -7.10 10.67 -4.75
N ILE A 11 -6.84 11.65 -5.63
CA ILE A 11 -5.49 12.16 -5.92
C ILE A 11 -4.88 12.84 -4.68
N GLY A 12 -5.71 13.57 -3.93
CA GLY A 12 -5.30 14.19 -2.67
C GLY A 12 -4.92 13.16 -1.60
N ALA A 13 -5.65 12.03 -1.54
CA ALA A 13 -5.37 10.94 -0.61
C ALA A 13 -4.05 10.23 -0.94
N SER A 14 -3.80 9.91 -2.22
CA SER A 14 -2.55 9.28 -2.65
C SER A 14 -1.33 10.18 -2.43
N ARG A 15 -1.43 11.49 -2.74
CA ARG A 15 -0.34 12.46 -2.48
C ARG A 15 -0.07 12.64 -0.98
N ARG A 16 -1.12 12.60 -0.15
CA ARG A 16 -0.99 12.70 1.31
C ARG A 16 -0.33 11.46 1.91
N LEU A 17 -0.67 10.26 1.41
CA LEU A 17 -0.02 9.01 1.79
C LEU A 17 1.46 8.94 1.40
N VAL A 18 1.83 9.45 0.22
CA VAL A 18 3.24 9.54 -0.19
C VAL A 18 4.03 10.49 0.72
N ALA A 19 3.47 11.65 1.07
CA ALA A 19 4.11 12.59 1.99
C ALA A 19 4.28 12.00 3.41
N GLU A 20 3.30 11.20 3.89
CA GLU A 20 3.39 10.51 5.18
C GLU A 20 4.47 9.41 5.16
N LEU A 21 4.58 8.65 4.08
CA LEU A 21 5.64 7.65 3.89
C LEU A 21 7.04 8.30 3.82
N GLU A 22 7.17 9.45 3.17
CA GLU A 22 8.41 10.22 3.09
C GLU A 22 8.84 10.78 4.46
N ALA A 23 7.89 11.27 5.26
CA ALA A 23 8.14 11.73 6.63
C ALA A 23 8.58 10.59 7.57
N MET A 24 8.20 9.34 7.28
CA MET A 24 8.63 8.16 8.03
C MET A 24 10.05 7.70 7.67
N VAL A 25 10.53 7.99 6.46
CA VAL A 25 11.80 7.48 5.88
C VAL A 25 13.01 8.36 6.17
N GLY A 26 12.80 9.61 6.59
CA GLY A 26 13.87 10.49 7.10
C GLY A 26 14.62 9.95 8.34
N ARG A 27 14.34 8.72 8.79
CA ARG A 27 14.96 8.04 9.94
C ARG A 27 15.75 6.77 9.61
N GLY A 28 16.10 6.56 8.33
CA GLY A 28 17.16 5.64 7.92
C GLY A 28 16.77 4.16 7.86
N GLU A 29 16.30 3.69 6.69
CA GLU A 29 16.71 2.43 6.05
C GLU A 29 15.96 2.20 4.72
N GLU A 30 16.71 1.64 3.76
CA GLU A 30 16.41 1.12 2.41
C GLU A 30 15.39 1.84 1.48
N ALA A 31 15.97 2.54 0.50
CA ALA A 31 15.27 3.27 -0.58
C ALA A 31 14.57 2.38 -1.63
N SER A 32 14.87 1.07 -1.70
CA SER A 32 14.49 0.22 -2.85
C SER A 32 12.98 -0.04 -3.01
N PRO A 33 12.18 -0.34 -1.96
CA PRO A 33 10.74 -0.56 -2.11
C PRO A 33 9.95 0.73 -2.37
N LEU A 34 10.49 1.87 -1.93
CA LEU A 34 9.83 3.18 -2.01
C LEU A 34 9.98 3.82 -3.38
N GLU A 35 11.10 3.59 -4.06
CA GLU A 35 11.25 3.97 -5.47
C GLU A 35 10.21 3.26 -6.34
N HIS A 36 9.93 1.99 -6.05
CA HIS A 36 8.89 1.23 -6.76
C HIS A 36 7.48 1.80 -6.51
N ILE A 37 7.17 2.18 -5.26
CA ILE A 37 5.89 2.84 -4.91
C ILE A 37 5.80 4.24 -5.52
N ARG A 38 6.90 5.01 -5.54
CA ARG A 38 6.97 6.33 -6.19
C ARG A 38 6.75 6.25 -7.69
N GLU A 39 7.34 5.26 -8.36
CA GLU A 39 7.17 5.07 -9.80
C GLU A 39 5.71 4.71 -10.14
N ILE A 40 5.07 3.88 -9.31
CA ILE A 40 3.64 3.54 -9.45
C ILE A 40 2.75 4.79 -9.30
N VAL A 41 2.97 5.59 -8.25
CA VAL A 41 2.16 6.80 -7.99
C VAL A 41 2.42 7.90 -9.03
N ALA A 42 3.66 8.06 -9.48
CA ALA A 42 4.00 9.01 -10.54
C ALA A 42 3.33 8.62 -11.87
N ARG A 43 3.30 7.33 -12.22
CA ARG A 43 2.60 6.83 -13.42
C ARG A 43 1.09 7.07 -13.36
N ASP A 44 0.46 6.87 -12.21
CA ASP A 44 -0.97 7.16 -12.02
C ASP A 44 -1.29 8.66 -12.23
N SER A 45 -0.36 9.56 -11.93
CA SER A 45 -0.54 11.00 -12.17
C SER A 45 -0.38 11.40 -13.65
N VAL A 46 0.49 10.72 -14.38
CA VAL A 46 0.66 10.92 -15.84
C VAL A 46 -0.57 10.38 -16.58
N PHE A 47 -1.11 9.25 -16.12
CA PHE A 47 -2.32 8.63 -16.67
C PHE A 47 -3.53 9.57 -16.66
N LEU A 48 -3.69 10.38 -15.61
CA LEU A 48 -4.81 11.32 -15.50
C LEU A 48 -4.67 12.55 -16.41
N ALA A 49 -3.43 13.04 -16.60
CA ALA A 49 -3.15 14.17 -17.49
C ALA A 49 -3.34 13.79 -18.98
N ASP A 50 -2.96 12.56 -19.36
CA ASP A 50 -3.17 12.07 -20.72
C ASP A 50 -4.65 11.78 -21.02
N LEU A 51 -5.44 11.40 -20.01
CA LEU A 51 -6.88 11.14 -20.15
C LEU A 51 -7.68 12.42 -20.43
N GLU A 52 -7.29 13.54 -19.82
CA GLU A 52 -7.92 14.86 -20.04
C GLU A 52 -7.66 15.40 -21.45
N ASN A 53 -6.46 15.18 -22.00
CA ASN A 53 -6.10 15.65 -23.34
C ASN A 53 -6.73 14.82 -24.48
N PHE A 54 -7.19 13.60 -24.20
CA PHE A 54 -7.62 12.64 -25.22
C PHE A 54 -9.15 12.55 -25.41
N TRP A 55 -9.93 13.17 -24.52
CA TRP A 55 -11.39 13.05 -24.44
C TRP A 55 -12.17 13.55 -25.69
N HIS A 56 -11.51 14.24 -26.62
CA HIS A 56 -12.20 14.91 -27.73
C HIS A 56 -12.15 14.25 -29.12
N ALA A 57 -11.40 13.15 -29.36
CA ALA A 57 -11.13 12.77 -30.77
C ALA A 57 -11.26 11.29 -31.22
N ALA A 58 -11.44 10.27 -30.39
CA ALA A 58 -11.66 8.90 -30.93
C ALA A 58 -12.27 7.95 -29.90
N SER A 59 -13.54 7.55 -30.04
CA SER A 59 -14.20 6.77 -28.98
C SER A 59 -13.68 5.32 -28.91
N THR A 60 -13.48 4.65 -30.04
CA THR A 60 -13.03 3.24 -30.08
C THR A 60 -11.54 3.09 -29.74
N TYR A 61 -10.67 3.93 -30.33
CA TYR A 61 -9.24 3.89 -30.00
C TYR A 61 -8.95 4.24 -28.54
N LEU A 62 -9.69 5.22 -27.98
CA LEU A 62 -9.58 5.53 -26.55
C LEU A 62 -10.07 4.36 -25.69
N GLN A 63 -11.17 3.72 -26.06
CA GLN A 63 -11.68 2.53 -25.37
C GLN A 63 -10.66 1.39 -25.36
N ASP A 64 -10.07 1.06 -26.50
CA ASP A 64 -9.04 0.02 -26.62
C ASP A 64 -7.80 0.37 -25.78
N LYS A 65 -7.37 1.63 -25.82
CA LYS A 65 -6.22 2.12 -25.04
C LYS A 65 -6.52 2.04 -23.53
N MET A 66 -7.71 2.45 -23.10
CA MET A 66 -8.13 2.34 -21.69
C MET A 66 -8.19 0.87 -21.26
N LYS A 67 -8.74 -0.03 -22.09
CA LYS A 67 -8.78 -1.47 -21.82
C LYS A 67 -7.37 -2.05 -21.63
N PHE A 68 -6.43 -1.69 -22.51
CA PHE A 68 -5.03 -2.09 -22.38
C PHE A 68 -4.42 -1.62 -21.06
N TRP A 69 -4.55 -0.33 -20.72
CA TRP A 69 -3.99 0.23 -19.49
C TRP A 69 -4.60 -0.39 -18.23
N PHE A 70 -5.92 -0.58 -18.18
CA PHE A 70 -6.58 -1.22 -17.04
C PHE A 70 -6.17 -2.68 -16.89
N THR A 71 -6.00 -3.41 -17.99
CA THR A 71 -5.51 -4.80 -17.95
C THR A 71 -4.08 -4.88 -17.42
N ARG A 72 -3.21 -3.97 -17.86
CA ARG A 72 -1.84 -3.86 -17.37
C ARG A 72 -1.81 -3.50 -15.89
N ALA A 73 -2.49 -2.43 -15.49
CA ALA A 73 -2.55 -1.97 -14.10
C ALA A 73 -3.13 -3.04 -13.16
N ARG A 74 -4.11 -3.84 -13.62
CA ARG A 74 -4.63 -4.99 -12.88
C ARG A 74 -3.56 -6.06 -12.62
N THR A 75 -2.72 -6.33 -13.60
CA THR A 75 -1.67 -7.35 -13.49
C THR A 75 -0.60 -6.91 -12.51
N GLU A 76 -0.21 -5.63 -12.57
CA GLU A 76 0.71 -5.01 -11.63
C GLU A 76 0.14 -5.02 -10.19
N ASP A 77 -1.14 -4.63 -10.01
CA ASP A 77 -1.83 -4.68 -8.71
C ASP A 77 -1.85 -6.11 -8.13
N LYS A 78 -2.06 -7.14 -8.96
CA LYS A 78 -2.04 -8.55 -8.53
C LYS A 78 -0.64 -8.95 -8.02
N GLY A 79 0.42 -8.47 -8.68
CA GLY A 79 1.79 -8.60 -8.20
C GLY A 79 1.99 -7.92 -6.83
N LEU A 80 1.52 -6.68 -6.70
CA LEU A 80 1.58 -5.92 -5.45
C LEU A 80 0.86 -6.61 -4.29
N VAL A 81 -0.33 -7.19 -4.53
CA VAL A 81 -1.06 -7.98 -3.52
C VAL A 81 -0.21 -9.14 -2.99
N GLY A 82 0.53 -9.82 -3.88
CA GLY A 82 1.45 -10.90 -3.49
C GLY A 82 2.53 -10.40 -2.52
N VAL A 83 3.17 -9.28 -2.86
CA VAL A 83 4.21 -8.66 -2.02
C VAL A 83 3.67 -8.19 -0.68
N LEU A 84 2.53 -7.49 -0.66
CA LEU A 84 1.89 -7.01 0.57
C LEU A 84 1.51 -8.16 1.51
N ARG A 85 1.02 -9.27 0.94
CA ARG A 85 0.68 -10.48 1.71
C ARG A 85 1.91 -11.14 2.32
N ASP A 86 2.97 -11.31 1.54
CA ASP A 86 4.23 -11.91 2.02
C ASP A 86 4.85 -11.06 3.15
N LEU A 87 4.89 -9.74 2.97
CA LEU A 87 5.42 -8.83 3.99
C LEU A 87 4.58 -8.85 5.27
N SER A 88 3.25 -8.83 5.14
CA SER A 88 2.34 -8.94 6.28
C SER A 88 2.55 -10.25 7.04
N PHE A 89 2.74 -11.35 6.33
CA PHE A 89 3.00 -12.66 6.92
C PHE A 89 4.32 -12.69 7.69
N LYS A 90 5.40 -12.13 7.11
CA LYS A 90 6.70 -12.02 7.77
C LYS A 90 6.61 -11.22 9.08
N ILE A 91 5.91 -10.08 9.07
CA ILE A 91 5.71 -9.25 10.26
C ILE A 91 4.92 -9.99 11.34
N ARG A 92 3.86 -10.72 10.97
CA ARG A 92 3.10 -11.54 11.93
C ARG A 92 3.99 -12.60 12.60
N ILE A 93 4.86 -13.27 11.84
CA ILE A 93 5.82 -14.23 12.41
C ILE A 93 6.77 -13.56 13.40
N THR A 94 7.35 -12.42 13.05
CA THR A 94 8.29 -11.72 13.95
C THR A 94 7.58 -11.24 15.21
N MET A 95 6.38 -10.68 15.09
CA MET A 95 5.56 -10.28 16.23
C MET A 95 5.25 -11.44 17.17
N HIS A 96 4.86 -12.61 16.66
CA HIS A 96 4.62 -13.79 17.51
C HIS A 96 5.87 -14.24 18.27
N LYS A 97 7.05 -14.19 17.62
CA LYS A 97 8.33 -14.47 18.30
C LYS A 97 8.61 -13.45 19.40
N SER A 98 8.41 -12.16 19.12
CA SER A 98 8.61 -11.09 20.10
C SER A 98 7.63 -11.18 21.28
N GLN A 99 6.37 -11.54 21.04
CA GLN A 99 5.37 -11.78 22.09
C GLN A 99 5.77 -12.95 22.99
N ARG A 100 6.28 -14.04 22.41
CA ARG A 100 6.81 -15.16 23.19
C ARG A 100 8.01 -14.74 24.04
N LEU A 101 8.93 -13.96 23.47
CA LEU A 101 10.09 -13.45 24.21
C LEU A 101 9.68 -12.51 25.35
N ILE A 102 8.65 -11.67 25.15
CA ILE A 102 8.05 -10.86 26.22
C ILE A 102 7.59 -11.75 27.37
N ALA A 103 6.82 -12.81 27.09
CA ALA A 103 6.34 -13.72 28.12
C ALA A 103 7.49 -14.43 28.86
N GLU A 104 8.54 -14.85 28.15
CA GLU A 104 9.73 -15.45 28.76
C GLU A 104 10.48 -14.45 29.67
N LEU A 105 10.60 -13.18 29.25
CA LEU A 105 11.22 -12.13 30.07
C LEU A 105 10.38 -11.71 31.28
N GLU A 106 9.05 -11.71 31.16
CA GLU A 106 8.13 -11.44 32.28
C GLU A 106 8.26 -12.50 33.39
N VAL A 107 8.47 -13.78 33.01
CA VAL A 107 8.70 -14.86 33.97
C VAL A 107 10.05 -14.71 34.69
N LEU A 108 11.05 -14.13 34.03
CA LEU A 108 12.39 -13.89 34.61
C LEU A 108 12.47 -12.64 35.51
N GLY A 109 11.33 -11.97 35.76
CA GLY A 109 11.16 -10.63 36.36
C GLY A 109 11.66 -10.37 37.78
N GLU A 110 12.69 -11.07 38.26
CA GLU A 110 13.38 -10.77 39.53
C GLU A 110 14.81 -10.23 39.34
N ARG A 111 15.37 -10.23 38.12
CA ARG A 111 16.70 -9.65 37.83
C ARG A 111 16.55 -8.34 37.07
N GLY A 112 16.91 -7.22 37.70
CA GLY A 112 16.75 -5.85 37.18
C GLY A 112 17.34 -5.54 35.78
N ASP A 113 18.12 -6.44 35.19
CA ASP A 113 18.61 -6.30 33.81
C ASP A 113 17.54 -6.64 32.75
N ALA A 114 16.46 -7.35 33.10
CA ALA A 114 15.41 -7.77 32.16
C ALA A 114 14.45 -6.63 31.75
N ASP A 115 14.30 -5.59 32.57
CA ASP A 115 13.34 -4.50 32.34
C ASP A 115 13.64 -3.69 31.09
N THR A 116 14.93 -3.43 30.83
CA THR A 116 15.36 -2.66 29.66
C THR A 116 15.08 -3.44 28.37
N ALA A 117 15.38 -4.74 28.36
CA ALA A 117 15.10 -5.62 27.22
C ALA A 117 13.59 -5.76 26.97
N LEU A 118 12.81 -5.93 28.04
CA LEU A 118 11.35 -6.03 27.97
C LEU A 118 10.72 -4.77 27.37
N LYS A 119 11.17 -3.58 27.80
CA LYS A 119 10.72 -2.31 27.23
C LYS A 119 11.04 -2.22 25.74
N ALA A 120 12.26 -2.54 25.35
CA ALA A 120 12.69 -2.49 23.94
C ALA A 120 11.85 -3.42 23.04
N ILE A 121 11.58 -4.65 23.49
CA ILE A 121 10.80 -5.62 22.69
C ILE A 121 9.33 -5.19 22.58
N ARG A 122 8.74 -4.61 23.64
CA ARG A 122 7.38 -4.05 23.59
C ARG A 122 7.28 -2.91 22.57
N GLU A 123 8.28 -2.05 22.50
CA GLU A 123 8.36 -0.98 21.49
C GLU A 123 8.46 -1.54 20.06
N ILE A 124 9.25 -2.60 19.84
CA ILE A 124 9.32 -3.30 18.56
C ILE A 124 7.95 -3.87 18.16
N VAL A 125 7.26 -4.56 19.08
CA VAL A 125 5.93 -5.13 18.82
C VAL A 125 4.91 -4.03 18.49
N ALA A 126 4.93 -2.91 19.22
CA ALA A 126 4.03 -1.79 18.96
C ALA A 126 4.26 -1.19 17.56
N ARG A 127 5.52 -0.98 17.18
CA ARG A 127 5.89 -0.48 15.86
C ARG A 127 5.47 -1.45 14.74
N ASP A 128 5.74 -2.74 14.92
CA ASP A 128 5.43 -3.76 13.93
C ASP A 128 3.91 -3.94 13.78
N SER A 129 3.14 -3.79 14.87
CA SER A 129 1.68 -3.77 14.81
C SER A 129 1.15 -2.61 13.96
N THR A 130 1.73 -1.41 14.08
CA THR A 130 1.35 -0.25 13.26
C THR A 130 1.70 -0.49 11.79
N LYS A 131 2.87 -1.06 11.49
CA LYS A 131 3.26 -1.43 10.12
C LYS A 131 2.28 -2.44 9.51
N LEU A 132 1.91 -3.46 10.29
CA LEU A 132 0.96 -4.48 9.84
C LEU A 132 -0.40 -3.87 9.49
N ALA A 133 -0.92 -2.97 10.33
CA ALA A 133 -2.19 -2.29 10.07
C ALA A 133 -2.17 -1.49 8.74
N VAL A 134 -1.08 -0.78 8.45
CA VAL A 134 -0.91 -0.05 7.18
C VAL A 134 -0.89 -1.01 5.98
N LEU A 135 -0.17 -2.13 6.09
CA LEU A 135 -0.11 -3.12 5.00
C LEU A 135 -1.47 -3.77 4.73
N GLU A 136 -2.24 -4.04 5.77
CA GLU A 136 -3.60 -4.60 5.63
C GLU A 136 -4.56 -3.60 4.97
N GLN A 137 -4.46 -2.32 5.31
CA GLN A 137 -5.23 -1.25 4.65
C GLN A 137 -4.85 -1.13 3.17
N LEU A 138 -3.56 -1.16 2.85
CA LEU A 138 -3.07 -1.14 1.47
C LEU A 138 -3.58 -2.36 0.70
N LEU A 139 -3.50 -3.55 1.29
CA LEU A 139 -3.99 -4.79 0.69
C LEU A 139 -5.49 -4.69 0.36
N ALA A 140 -6.30 -4.19 1.29
CA ALA A 140 -7.72 -3.97 1.09
C ALA A 140 -7.98 -2.95 -0.04
N GLY A 141 -7.25 -1.83 -0.05
CA GLY A 141 -7.34 -0.81 -1.09
C GLY A 141 -7.00 -1.35 -2.48
N THR A 142 -5.91 -2.12 -2.60
CA THR A 142 -5.48 -2.74 -3.86
C THR A 142 -6.51 -3.78 -4.33
N HIS A 143 -7.12 -4.55 -3.43
CA HIS A 143 -8.21 -5.45 -3.81
C HIS A 143 -9.43 -4.72 -4.36
N VAL A 144 -9.81 -3.58 -3.77
CA VAL A 144 -10.90 -2.74 -4.30
C VAL A 144 -10.53 -2.19 -5.68
N ALA A 145 -9.29 -1.71 -5.86
CA ALA A 145 -8.81 -1.20 -7.15
C ALA A 145 -8.87 -2.27 -8.25
N ILE A 146 -8.41 -3.50 -7.97
CA ILE A 146 -8.48 -4.63 -8.90
C ILE A 146 -9.93 -4.89 -9.32
N ARG A 147 -10.88 -4.96 -8.37
CA ARG A 147 -12.29 -5.23 -8.67
C ARG A 147 -12.91 -4.15 -9.56
N LEU A 148 -12.59 -2.87 -9.32
CA LEU A 148 -13.07 -1.77 -10.15
C LEU A 148 -12.52 -1.86 -11.57
N LYS A 149 -11.22 -2.17 -11.73
CA LYS A 149 -10.59 -2.37 -13.03
C LYS A 149 -11.18 -3.59 -13.76
N GLU A 150 -11.47 -4.67 -13.05
CA GLU A 150 -12.13 -5.86 -13.59
C GLU A 150 -13.55 -5.57 -14.09
N GLY A 151 -14.36 -4.84 -13.31
CA GLY A 151 -15.69 -4.40 -13.74
C GLY A 151 -15.64 -3.55 -15.01
N TYR A 152 -14.74 -2.55 -15.05
CA TYR A 152 -14.58 -1.70 -16.24
C TYR A 152 -14.19 -2.49 -17.50
N VAL A 153 -13.25 -3.44 -17.37
CA VAL A 153 -12.82 -4.25 -18.52
C VAL A 153 -13.95 -5.17 -19.01
N ALA A 154 -14.76 -5.71 -18.10
CA ALA A 154 -15.91 -6.55 -18.44
C ALA A 154 -17.04 -5.77 -19.12
N ASP A 155 -17.29 -4.52 -18.72
CA ASP A 155 -18.29 -3.65 -19.36
C ASP A 155 -17.92 -3.24 -20.80
N MET A 156 -16.67 -3.51 -21.21
CA MET A 156 -16.08 -3.16 -22.51
C MET A 156 -15.85 -4.38 -23.41
N GLU A 157 -16.45 -5.52 -23.08
CA GLU A 157 -16.53 -6.75 -23.90
C GLU A 157 -17.91 -6.91 -24.52
#